data_AF-T1BIQ7-F1
#
_entry.id   AF-T1BIQ7-F1
#
_cell.length_a   1.000
_cell.length_b   1.000
_cell.length_c   1.000
_cell.angle_alpha   90.00
_cell.angle_beta   90.00
_cell.angle_gamma   90.00
#
_symmetry.space_group_name_H-M   'P 1'
#
loop_
_entity.id
_entity.type
_entity.pdbx_description
1 polymer ?
#
loop_
_entity_poly.entity_id
_entity_poly.type
_entity_poly.pdbx_seq_one_letter_code
_entity_poly.pdbx_strand_id
1 'polypeptide(L)' 'KKAIRREGAMAGNSTPSGKPVSGTKRTAAQKLATVVETASLNEAELGEYCRGTGLYPDEVHAWRAAAEAA' A
#
# COMPACT_ATOMS: atom_id res chain seq x y z
N LYS A 1 -23.56 -30.85 19.84
CA LYS A 1 -22.33 -30.05 20.09
C LYS A 1 -22.34 -28.86 19.13
N LYS A 2 -22.51 -27.64 19.65
CA LYS A 2 -22.37 -26.37 18.90
C LYS A 2 -20.89 -26.04 18.73
N ALA A 3 -20.49 -25.61 17.54
CA ALA A 3 -19.69 -24.39 17.31
C ALA A 3 -19.32 -24.31 15.82
N ILE A 4 -20.11 -23.55 15.08
CA ILE A 4 -19.70 -22.96 13.81
C ILE A 4 -18.71 -21.85 14.19
N ARG A 5 -17.46 -21.91 13.74
CA ARG A 5 -16.59 -20.72 13.68
C ARG A 5 -15.99 -20.61 12.28
N ARG A 6 -16.42 -19.53 11.67
CA ARG A 6 -16.09 -18.95 10.38
C ARG A 6 -14.60 -18.60 10.37
N GLU A 7 -13.80 -19.40 9.66
CA GLU A 7 -12.44 -19.01 9.30
C GLU A 7 -12.57 -17.93 8.24
N GLY A 8 -12.48 -16.68 8.69
CA GLY A 8 -12.49 -15.51 7.83
C GLY A 8 -11.31 -15.60 6.88
N ALA A 9 -11.63 -15.60 5.59
CA ALA A 9 -10.69 -15.29 4.52
C ALA A 9 -9.92 -14.02 4.91
N MET A 10 -8.62 -14.17 5.13
CA MET A 10 -7.68 -13.06 5.02
C MET A 10 -6.87 -13.36 3.76
N ALA A 11 -7.37 -12.82 2.65
CA ALA A 11 -6.75 -12.89 1.35
C ALA A 11 -5.28 -12.47 1.48
N GLY A 12 -4.39 -13.46 1.39
CA GLY A 12 -3.04 -13.23 0.93
C GLY A 12 -3.12 -12.81 -0.53
N ASN A 13 -3.40 -11.53 -0.80
CA ASN A 13 -3.26 -10.99 -2.14
C ASN A 13 -1.79 -10.65 -2.38
N SER A 14 -1.00 -11.70 -2.56
CA SER A 14 0.35 -11.63 -3.12
C SER A 14 0.33 -12.34 -4.46
N THR A 15 0.06 -11.62 -5.58
CA THR A 15 0.69 -11.74 -6.92
C THR A 15 -0.11 -10.99 -8.01
N PRO A 16 0.40 -10.75 -9.25
CA PRO A 16 1.79 -10.67 -9.76
C PRO A 16 2.00 -9.50 -10.77
N SER A 17 3.21 -8.92 -10.77
CA SER A 17 3.81 -8.02 -11.79
C SER A 17 4.09 -6.61 -11.28
N GLY A 18 5.34 -6.42 -10.89
CA GLY A 18 5.83 -5.17 -10.32
C GLY A 18 6.83 -5.51 -9.23
N LYS A 19 7.97 -6.08 -9.64
CA LYS A 19 9.28 -6.04 -8.98
C LYS A 19 9.26 -5.31 -7.61
N PRO A 20 9.59 -5.98 -6.48
CA PRO A 20 9.71 -5.30 -5.20
C PRO A 20 10.90 -4.33 -5.28
N VAL A 21 10.65 -3.10 -5.72
CA VAL A 21 11.66 -2.06 -5.77
C VAL A 21 11.85 -1.56 -4.34
N SER A 22 13.02 -1.87 -3.81
CA SER A 22 13.73 -1.23 -2.70
C SER A 22 12.94 -0.80 -1.45
N GLY A 23 13.20 -1.52 -0.36
CA GLY A 23 14.05 -0.87 0.66
C GLY A 23 13.46 -0.52 2.03
N THR A 24 12.17 -0.68 2.29
CA THR A 24 11.65 -0.51 3.67
C THR A 24 10.63 -1.59 4.01
N LYS A 25 10.78 -2.26 5.15
CA LYS A 25 9.76 -3.18 5.70
C LYS A 25 8.47 -2.40 6.04
N ARG A 26 7.67 -2.05 5.03
CA ARG A 26 6.34 -1.42 5.19
C ARG A 26 5.29 -2.50 5.05
N THR A 27 4.42 -2.64 6.06
CA THR A 27 3.30 -3.58 6.02
C THR A 27 2.25 -3.12 5.00
N ALA A 28 1.39 -4.02 4.53
CA ALA A 28 0.30 -3.65 3.60
C ALA A 28 -0.57 -2.51 4.14
N ALA A 29 -0.87 -2.52 5.44
CA ALA A 29 -1.60 -1.45 6.11
C ALA A 29 -0.87 -0.09 6.07
N GLN A 30 0.47 -0.07 6.23
CA GLN A 30 1.25 1.16 6.11
C GLN A 30 1.25 1.70 4.69
N LYS A 31 1.37 0.84 3.67
CA LYS A 31 1.29 1.25 2.27
C LYS A 31 -0.08 1.85 1.94
N LEU A 32 -1.16 1.22 2.41
CA LEU A 32 -2.51 1.72 2.22
C LEU A 32 -2.73 3.05 2.96
N ALA A 33 -2.25 3.18 4.19
CA ALA A 33 -2.32 4.44 4.93
C ALA A 33 -1.61 5.57 4.17
N THR A 34 -0.39 5.33 3.68
CA THR A 34 0.33 6.29 2.83
C THR A 34 -0.46 6.64 1.58
N VAL A 35 -1.05 5.67 0.87
CA VAL A 35 -1.86 5.92 -0.33
C VAL A 35 -3.08 6.80 -0.02
N VAL A 36 -3.74 6.57 1.12
CA VAL A 36 -4.92 7.36 1.57
C VAL A 36 -4.51 8.77 2.00
N GLU A 37 -3.42 8.93 2.75
CA GLU A 37 -2.90 10.25 3.13
C GLU A 37 -2.46 11.05 1.92
N THR A 38 -1.71 10.41 1.02
CA THR A 38 -1.24 11.03 -0.23
C THR A 38 -2.34 11.19 -1.27
N ALA A 39 -3.56 10.68 -1.02
CA ALA A 39 -4.65 10.80 -1.97
C ALA A 39 -5.19 12.20 -2.14
N SER A 40 -5.05 13.03 -1.10
CA SER A 40 -5.44 14.43 -1.14
C SER A 40 -4.27 15.35 -1.51
N LEU A 41 -3.04 14.81 -1.57
CA LEU A 41 -1.83 15.57 -1.88
C LEU A 41 -1.66 15.70 -3.40
N ASN A 42 -1.19 16.86 -3.84
CA ASN A 42 -0.78 17.07 -5.22
C ASN A 42 0.66 16.57 -5.49
N GLU A 43 1.14 16.59 -6.75
CA GLU A 43 2.48 16.10 -7.10
C GLU A 43 3.63 16.81 -6.35
N ALA A 44 3.49 18.11 -6.05
CA ALA A 44 4.50 18.85 -5.31
C ALA A 44 4.54 18.42 -3.83
N GLU A 45 3.36 18.25 -3.22
CA GLU A 45 3.21 17.78 -1.84
C GLU A 45 3.65 16.31 -1.69
N LEU A 46 3.33 15.46 -2.67
CA LEU A 46 3.79 14.08 -2.73
C LEU A 46 5.33 14.02 -2.71
N GLY A 47 5.99 14.89 -3.48
CA GLY A 47 7.44 15.00 -3.52
C GLY A 47 8.06 15.40 -2.18
N GLU A 48 7.45 16.35 -1.46
CA GLU A 48 7.88 16.72 -0.10
C GLU A 48 7.66 15.58 0.90
N TYR A 49 6.47 14.97 0.89
CA TYR A 49 6.14 13.84 1.76
C TYR A 49 7.12 12.69 1.55
N CYS A 50 7.42 12.36 0.29
CA CYS A 50 8.37 11.32 -0.10
C CYS A 50 9.77 11.58 0.47
N ARG A 51 10.26 12.81 0.38
CA ARG A 51 11.55 13.21 0.97
C ARG A 51 11.58 13.07 2.50
N GLY A 52 10.47 13.40 3.18
CA GLY A 52 10.36 13.30 4.64
C GLY A 52 10.17 11.88 5.17
N THR A 53 9.49 11.01 4.41
CA THR A 53 9.19 9.62 4.82
C THR A 53 10.16 8.58 4.26
N GLY A 54 11.08 8.99 3.39
CA GLY A 54 12.04 8.12 2.70
C GLY A 54 11.40 7.25 1.62
N LEU A 55 10.35 7.75 0.99
CA LEU A 55 9.62 7.08 -0.08
C LEU A 55 9.94 7.70 -1.44
N TYR A 56 9.71 6.94 -2.49
CA TYR A 56 9.69 7.48 -3.85
C TYR A 56 8.25 7.72 -4.32
N PRO A 57 7.99 8.82 -5.07
CA PRO A 57 6.66 9.07 -5.62
C PRO A 57 6.20 7.90 -6.52
N ASP A 58 7.13 7.28 -7.26
CA ASP A 58 6.86 6.09 -8.08
C ASP A 58 6.30 4.91 -7.27
N GLU A 59 6.76 4.69 -6.03
CA GLU A 59 6.23 3.65 -5.14
C GLU A 59 4.79 3.96 -4.71
N VAL A 60 4.50 5.23 -4.40
CA VAL A 60 3.15 5.66 -4.02
C VAL A 60 2.19 5.51 -5.21
N HIS A 61 2.62 5.85 -6.42
CA HIS A 61 1.85 5.61 -7.65
C HIS A 61 1.59 4.11 -7.86
N ALA A 62 2.60 3.26 -7.67
CA ALA A 62 2.43 1.81 -7.77
C ALA A 62 1.43 1.26 -6.72
N TRP A 63 1.47 1.76 -5.48
CA TRP A 63 0.53 1.34 -4.44
C TRP A 63 -0.89 1.89 -4.68
N ARG A 64 -1.03 3.09 -5.25
CA ARG A 64 -2.30 3.65 -5.70
C ARG A 64 -2.96 2.77 -6.75
N ALA A 65 -2.22 2.44 -7.81
CA ALA A 65 -2.71 1.56 -8.87
C ALA A 65 -3.10 0.17 -8.32
N ALA A 66 -2.32 -0.37 -7.39
CA ALA A 66 -2.64 -1.64 -6.73
C ALA A 66 -3.88 -1.55 -5.82
N ALA A 67 -4.14 -0.40 -5.19
CA ALA A 67 -5.32 -0.19 -4.36
C ALA A 67 -6.60 0.03 -5.18
N GLU A 68 -6.49 0.63 -6.37
CA GLU A 68 -7.62 0.78 -7.29
C GLU A 68 -7.98 -0.52 -8.03
N ALA A 69 -7.01 -1.43 -8.18
CA ALA A 69 -7.20 -2.74 -8.80
C ALA A 69 -7.67 -3.85 -7.83
N ALA A 70 -7.76 -3.55 -6.53
CA ALA A 70 -8.16 -4.48 -5.47
C ALA A 70 -9.67 -4.41 -5.18
#